data_AF-A0A9P0DMM7-F1
#
_entry.id   AF-A0A9P0DMM7-F1
#
_cell.length_a   1.000
_cell.length_b   1.000
_cell.length_c   1.000
_cell.angle_alpha   90.00
_cell.angle_beta   90.00
_cell.angle_gamma   90.00
#
_symmetry.space_group_name_H-M   'P 1'
#
loop_
_entity.id
_entity.type
_entity.pdbx_description
1 polymer ?
#
loop_
_entity_poly.entity_id
_entity_poly.type
_entity_poly.pdbx_seq_one_letter_code
_entity_poly.pdbx_strand_id
1 'polypeptide(L)'
;MSLSFDPNKTIPEIFEGKSVFITGGSGFIGKVLIEKLLRSCPGIKNIYVLVRPKKNKNIQERVRALFDVPLFDQLRRDNMAVIKKVIGIEGDITKINLGMNETDTSLLIDNVSIIYHIAASVRFNDSLKSAIFANTRSTREVIALAKRCASMDVFVHCSTAYSNFDQNVIEEKVYPPKHDWRIAIELAEKYDDMTLQVLTEKYIDPLPNTYTFTKGMAEQLVIDLCTNQIPAIITRPSIVLPSSRDPIDGWVDNFNGPMSINLLAGKGLVRVIYADEDSEHDNVFVDNTAKALVIATWKKIFQSKNPIIEVYNIASDMNFTHKFMRDEGNKIIARNPPDSYLWTAYAVFVKHPIIFYIATLIYHIIPAIILDSILRLSARNPKFLKIYRMVYIANVALYAFLSRTVDIRSKNYVALEDSLLEYDKKSFSFMASRIRPNSTETKRAISVIWKGMKQYLLKEKPYATEAEMKKYEWVMFLQKKVFLAVRGSIIYVIISKLFSPLITSKFNEIMSY
;
A
#
# COMPACT_ATOMS: atom_id res chain seq x y z
N MET A 1 29.08 -28.25 -20.27
CA MET A 1 29.77 -28.01 -18.98
C MET A 1 28.70 -27.82 -17.92
N SER A 2 28.44 -28.85 -17.10
CA SER A 2 27.55 -28.72 -15.94
C SER A 2 28.29 -27.88 -14.89
N LEU A 3 27.89 -26.62 -14.72
CA LEU A 3 28.32 -25.81 -13.58
C LEU A 3 27.90 -26.57 -12.32
N SER A 4 28.89 -27.10 -11.59
CA SER A 4 28.68 -27.71 -10.28
C SER A 4 27.97 -26.70 -9.39
N PHE A 5 26.79 -27.08 -8.92
CA PHE A 5 25.97 -26.28 -8.02
C PHE A 5 26.70 -26.17 -6.68
N ASP A 6 27.16 -24.96 -6.34
CA ASP A 6 27.80 -24.67 -5.07
C ASP A 6 26.71 -24.28 -4.04
N PRO A 7 26.54 -25.07 -2.96
CA PRO A 7 25.55 -24.79 -1.93
C PRO A 7 25.78 -23.49 -1.15
N ASN A 8 26.87 -22.76 -1.42
CA ASN A 8 27.23 -21.50 -0.75
C ASN A 8 27.12 -20.26 -1.66
N LYS A 9 26.50 -20.34 -2.84
CA LYS A 9 26.34 -19.16 -3.71
C LYS A 9 25.49 -18.09 -3.02
N THR A 10 26.11 -16.92 -2.84
CA THR A 10 25.49 -15.73 -2.27
C THR A 10 24.41 -15.15 -3.17
N ILE A 11 23.57 -14.28 -2.61
CA ILE A 11 22.54 -13.58 -3.40
C ILE A 11 23.16 -12.83 -4.59
N PRO A 12 24.21 -11.99 -4.43
CA PRO A 12 24.81 -11.28 -5.56
C PRO A 12 25.30 -12.22 -6.68
N GLU A 13 25.90 -13.36 -6.32
CA GLU A 13 26.43 -14.34 -7.29
C GLU A 13 25.34 -15.03 -8.12
N ILE A 14 24.15 -15.27 -7.54
CA ILE A 14 23.01 -15.84 -8.29
C ILE A 14 22.46 -14.86 -9.32
N PHE A 15 22.55 -13.56 -9.04
CA PHE A 15 22.13 -12.50 -9.95
C PHE A 15 23.21 -12.08 -10.96
N GLU A 16 24.44 -12.56 -10.82
CA GLU A 16 25.56 -12.27 -11.72
C GLU A 16 25.24 -12.68 -13.16
N GLY A 17 25.40 -11.73 -14.10
CA GLY A 17 25.14 -11.96 -15.53
C GLY A 17 23.67 -12.18 -15.91
N LYS A 18 22.74 -12.22 -14.94
CA LYS A 18 21.30 -12.41 -15.21
C LYS A 18 20.66 -11.13 -15.72
N SER A 19 19.63 -11.27 -16.55
CA SER A 19 18.75 -10.14 -16.89
C SER A 19 17.38 -10.31 -16.24
N VAL A 20 16.90 -9.24 -15.63
CA VAL A 20 15.65 -9.20 -14.87
C VAL A 20 14.62 -8.39 -15.64
N PHE A 21 13.38 -8.87 -15.73
CA PHE A 21 12.25 -8.07 -16.22
C PHE A 21 11.30 -7.73 -15.07
N ILE A 22 10.99 -6.45 -14.90
CA ILE A 22 10.13 -5.94 -13.85
C ILE A 22 8.95 -5.21 -14.46
N THR A 23 7.76 -5.80 -14.33
CA THR A 23 6.52 -5.04 -14.54
C THR A 23 6.22 -4.23 -13.27
N GLY A 24 5.79 -2.99 -13.41
CA GLY A 24 5.50 -2.14 -12.25
C GLY A 24 6.76 -1.59 -11.58
N GLY A 25 7.91 -1.62 -12.26
CA GLY A 25 9.17 -1.06 -11.75
C GLY A 25 9.12 0.45 -11.46
N SER A 26 8.20 1.18 -12.10
CA SER A 26 7.96 2.59 -11.77
C SER A 26 7.10 2.82 -10.52
N GLY A 27 6.51 1.77 -9.95
CA GLY A 27 5.68 1.81 -8.74
C GLY A 27 6.51 1.81 -7.46
N PHE A 28 5.83 1.91 -6.31
CA PHE A 28 6.46 2.04 -5.00
C PHE A 28 7.43 0.88 -4.68
N ILE A 29 6.92 -0.35 -4.62
CA ILE A 29 7.73 -1.56 -4.39
C ILE A 29 8.78 -1.73 -5.50
N GLY A 30 8.37 -1.50 -6.76
CA GLY A 30 9.24 -1.67 -7.93
C GLY A 30 10.49 -0.79 -7.89
N LYS A 31 10.37 0.48 -7.48
CA LYS A 31 11.52 1.38 -7.34
C LYS A 31 12.48 0.90 -6.25
N VAL A 32 11.97 0.47 -5.10
CA VAL A 32 12.80 -0.05 -3.99
C VAL A 32 13.47 -1.36 -4.37
N LEU A 33 12.79 -2.24 -5.12
CA LEU A 33 13.40 -3.44 -5.67
C LEU A 33 14.54 -3.13 -6.65
N ILE A 34 14.33 -2.19 -7.59
CA ILE A 34 15.37 -1.76 -8.54
C ILE A 34 16.57 -1.17 -7.79
N GLU A 35 16.33 -0.29 -6.83
CA GLU A 35 17.38 0.29 -5.98
C GLU A 35 18.16 -0.83 -5.28
N LYS A 36 17.46 -1.78 -4.66
CA LYS A 36 18.08 -2.86 -3.92
C LYS A 36 18.94 -3.77 -4.80
N LEU A 37 18.42 -4.15 -5.97
CA LEU A 37 19.14 -4.98 -6.94
C LEU A 37 20.38 -4.27 -7.47
N LEU A 38 20.29 -2.98 -7.82
CA LEU A 38 21.44 -2.22 -8.33
C LEU A 38 22.52 -2.02 -7.28
N ARG A 39 22.14 -1.79 -6.02
CA ARG A 39 23.09 -1.53 -4.92
C ARG A 39 23.72 -2.81 -4.38
N SER A 40 22.94 -3.89 -4.27
CA SER A 40 23.38 -5.12 -3.60
C SER A 40 23.74 -6.25 -4.56
N CYS A 41 23.33 -6.20 -5.84
CA CYS A 41 23.68 -7.18 -6.87
C CYS A 41 24.33 -6.50 -8.08
N PRO A 42 25.53 -5.90 -7.92
CA PRO A 42 26.17 -5.12 -8.97
C PRO A 42 26.51 -5.94 -10.23
N GLY A 43 26.56 -7.27 -10.11
CA GLY A 43 26.77 -8.23 -11.21
C GLY A 43 25.62 -8.40 -12.20
N ILE A 44 24.43 -7.88 -11.91
CA ILE A 44 23.28 -7.96 -12.83
C ILE A 44 23.66 -7.39 -14.19
N LYS A 45 23.30 -8.10 -15.27
CA LYS A 45 23.53 -7.64 -16.63
C LYS A 45 22.64 -6.45 -16.95
N ASN A 46 21.32 -6.67 -16.97
CA ASN A 46 20.31 -5.66 -17.29
C ASN A 46 19.06 -5.83 -16.41
N ILE A 47 18.38 -4.71 -16.13
CA ILE A 47 17.03 -4.68 -15.56
C ILE A 47 16.11 -4.03 -16.59
N TYR A 48 15.28 -4.83 -17.24
CA TYR A 48 14.24 -4.35 -18.14
C TYR A 48 13.02 -3.94 -17.32
N VAL A 49 12.50 -2.72 -17.55
CA VAL A 49 11.34 -2.19 -16.84
C VAL A 49 10.25 -1.85 -17.83
N LEU A 50 9.07 -2.46 -17.65
CA LEU A 50 7.89 -2.10 -18.46
C LEU A 50 7.40 -0.70 -18.07
N VAL A 51 7.36 0.20 -19.04
CA VAL A 51 7.01 1.60 -18.85
C VAL A 51 5.96 1.99 -19.88
N ARG A 52 4.81 2.50 -19.40
CA ARG A 52 3.72 2.96 -20.27
C ARG A 52 4.17 4.06 -21.26
N PRO A 53 3.56 4.20 -22.43
CA PRO A 53 3.77 5.39 -23.25
C PRO A 53 3.20 6.63 -22.54
N LYS A 54 3.79 7.81 -22.77
CA LYS A 54 3.23 9.10 -22.34
C LYS A 54 3.43 10.12 -23.46
N LYS A 55 2.37 10.88 -23.79
CA LYS A 55 2.47 11.98 -24.78
C LYS A 55 3.66 12.88 -24.44
N ASN A 56 4.50 13.15 -25.43
CA ASN A 56 5.66 14.07 -25.35
C ASN A 56 6.79 13.66 -24.40
N LYS A 57 6.95 12.37 -24.09
CA LYS A 57 8.16 11.86 -23.41
C LYS A 57 8.63 10.58 -24.06
N ASN A 58 9.91 10.49 -24.40
CA ASN A 58 10.46 9.21 -24.87
C ASN A 58 10.69 8.25 -23.69
N ILE A 59 10.83 6.95 -24.00
CA ILE A 59 10.97 5.89 -23.00
C ILE A 59 12.20 6.09 -22.11
N GLN A 60 13.31 6.58 -22.66
CA GLN A 60 14.56 6.79 -21.96
C GLN A 60 14.47 7.94 -20.94
N GLU A 61 13.80 9.03 -21.28
CA GLU A 61 13.46 10.11 -20.35
C GLU A 61 12.58 9.60 -19.21
N ARG A 62 11.61 8.73 -19.51
CA ARG A 62 10.76 8.12 -18.49
C ARG A 62 11.57 7.26 -17.53
N VAL A 63 12.51 6.48 -18.03
CA VAL A 63 13.42 5.65 -17.21
C VAL A 63 14.34 6.53 -16.36
N ARG A 64 14.98 7.55 -16.95
CA ARG A 64 15.82 8.51 -16.21
C ARG A 64 15.05 9.19 -15.08
N ALA A 65 13.81 9.57 -15.33
CA ALA A 65 12.94 10.17 -14.31
C ALA A 65 12.57 9.22 -13.17
N LEU A 66 12.70 7.89 -13.32
CA LEU A 66 12.53 6.96 -12.19
C LEU A 66 13.57 7.19 -11.11
N PHE A 67 14.77 7.59 -11.53
CA PHE A 67 15.88 7.82 -10.63
C PHE A 67 15.80 9.19 -9.97
N ASP A 68 15.07 10.17 -10.52
CA ASP A 68 14.99 11.54 -9.98
C ASP A 68 14.12 11.66 -8.70
N VAL A 69 14.44 10.85 -7.70
CA VAL A 69 13.84 10.84 -6.36
C VAL A 69 14.92 10.53 -5.31
N PRO A 70 14.70 10.91 -4.03
CA PRO A 70 15.70 10.71 -2.97
C PRO A 70 16.11 9.25 -2.72
N LEU A 71 15.25 8.28 -3.05
CA LEU A 71 15.54 6.85 -2.92
C LEU A 71 16.86 6.44 -3.59
N PHE A 72 17.16 7.03 -4.75
CA PHE A 72 18.34 6.70 -5.54
C PHE A 72 19.54 7.63 -5.27
N ASP A 73 19.46 8.51 -4.27
CA ASP A 73 20.54 9.46 -3.95
C ASP A 73 21.84 8.75 -3.59
N GLN A 74 21.75 7.67 -2.80
CA GLN A 74 22.93 6.88 -2.44
C GLN A 74 23.55 6.24 -3.68
N LEU A 75 22.76 5.55 -4.50
CA LEU A 75 23.24 4.96 -5.75
C LEU A 75 23.89 5.96 -6.70
N ARG A 76 23.33 7.17 -6.81
CA ARG A 76 23.93 8.26 -7.62
C ARG A 76 25.30 8.68 -7.10
N ARG A 77 25.47 8.78 -5.78
CA ARG A 77 26.74 9.15 -5.15
C ARG A 77 27.77 8.03 -5.30
N ASP A 78 27.35 6.79 -5.07
CA ASP A 78 28.25 5.65 -4.98
C ASP A 78 28.69 5.17 -6.37
N ASN A 79 27.74 5.03 -7.32
CA ASN A 79 28.03 4.62 -8.70
C ASN A 79 26.88 4.93 -9.67
N MET A 80 26.87 6.11 -10.29
CA MET A 80 25.83 6.50 -11.26
C MET A 80 25.78 5.60 -12.51
N ALA A 81 26.88 4.91 -12.87
CA ALA A 81 26.93 4.09 -14.08
C ALA A 81 25.99 2.88 -14.02
N VAL A 82 25.68 2.36 -12.83
CA VAL A 82 24.77 1.21 -12.66
C VAL A 82 23.34 1.51 -13.14
N ILE A 83 22.94 2.79 -13.18
CA ILE A 83 21.63 3.22 -13.69
C ILE A 83 21.49 2.88 -15.18
N LYS A 84 22.59 2.84 -15.95
CA LYS A 84 22.58 2.46 -17.37
C LYS A 84 22.17 1.00 -17.61
N LYS A 85 22.21 0.16 -16.57
CA LYS A 85 21.72 -1.22 -16.63
C LYS A 85 20.20 -1.30 -16.69
N VAL A 86 19.50 -0.21 -16.39
CA VAL A 86 18.04 -0.16 -16.41
C VAL A 86 17.56 0.29 -17.78
N ILE A 87 16.87 -0.62 -18.48
CA ILE A 87 16.41 -0.44 -19.85
C ILE A 87 14.88 -0.39 -19.84
N GLY A 88 14.31 0.68 -20.40
CA GLY A 88 12.86 0.82 -20.49
C GLY A 88 12.30 0.05 -21.67
N ILE A 89 11.27 -0.75 -21.43
CA ILE A 89 10.47 -1.42 -22.45
C ILE A 89 9.13 -0.70 -22.53
N GLU A 90 8.76 -0.21 -23.71
CA GLU A 90 7.48 0.44 -23.89
C GLU A 90 6.35 -0.59 -23.87
N GLY A 91 5.35 -0.37 -23.01
CA GLY A 91 4.17 -1.23 -22.98
C GLY A 91 3.21 -0.95 -21.83
N ASP A 92 2.04 -1.58 -21.90
CA ASP A 92 0.96 -1.50 -20.93
C ASP A 92 0.43 -2.91 -20.62
N ILE A 93 0.45 -3.28 -19.34
CA ILE A 93 0.02 -4.59 -18.85
C ILE A 93 -1.44 -4.93 -19.21
N THR A 94 -2.26 -3.92 -19.49
CA THR A 94 -3.67 -4.12 -19.85
C THR A 94 -3.83 -4.52 -21.31
N LYS A 95 -2.78 -4.51 -22.13
CA LYS A 95 -2.81 -4.87 -23.54
C LYS A 95 -2.30 -6.29 -23.75
N ILE A 96 -2.77 -6.95 -24.80
CA ILE A 96 -2.24 -8.23 -25.26
C ILE A 96 -0.76 -8.08 -25.58
N ASN A 97 0.04 -9.10 -25.27
CA ASN A 97 1.51 -9.04 -25.36
C ASN A 97 2.11 -7.83 -24.62
N LEU A 98 1.45 -7.37 -23.55
CA LEU A 98 1.82 -6.18 -22.78
C LEU A 98 1.91 -4.90 -23.63
N GLY A 99 1.32 -4.87 -24.83
CA GLY A 99 1.42 -3.76 -25.77
C GLY A 99 2.84 -3.51 -26.30
N MET A 100 3.75 -4.48 -26.16
CA MET A 100 5.12 -4.40 -26.63
C MET A 100 5.19 -4.68 -28.13
N ASN A 101 6.16 -4.05 -28.80
CA ASN A 101 6.52 -4.40 -30.18
C ASN A 101 7.28 -5.75 -30.23
N GLU A 102 7.43 -6.31 -31.43
CA GLU A 102 8.10 -7.60 -31.61
C GLU A 102 9.58 -7.55 -31.23
N THR A 103 10.29 -6.46 -31.50
CA THR A 103 11.72 -6.29 -31.18
C THR A 103 11.97 -6.37 -29.67
N ASP A 104 11.20 -5.64 -28.87
CA ASP A 104 11.27 -5.67 -27.42
C ASP A 104 10.83 -7.03 -26.86
N THR A 105 9.81 -7.64 -27.48
CA THR A 105 9.34 -8.98 -27.09
C THR A 105 10.46 -10.02 -27.28
N SER A 106 11.13 -10.03 -28.43
CA SER A 106 12.25 -10.93 -28.71
C SER A 106 13.45 -10.66 -27.81
N LEU A 107 13.78 -9.38 -27.58
CA LEU A 107 14.84 -8.99 -26.63
C LEU A 107 14.63 -9.60 -25.25
N LEU A 108 13.40 -9.55 -24.73
CA LEU A 108 13.06 -10.13 -23.43
C LEU A 108 13.12 -11.66 -23.45
N ILE A 109 12.59 -12.30 -24.50
CA ILE A 109 12.63 -13.76 -24.68
C ILE A 109 14.07 -14.29 -24.68
N ASP A 110 14.98 -13.59 -25.35
CA ASP A 110 16.36 -14.04 -25.53
C ASP A 110 17.24 -13.81 -24.29
N ASN A 111 16.91 -12.82 -23.45
CA ASN A 111 17.83 -12.36 -22.40
C ASN A 111 17.33 -12.52 -20.97
N VAL A 112 16.01 -12.59 -20.75
CA VAL A 112 15.44 -12.57 -19.40
C VAL A 112 15.37 -13.97 -18.83
N SER A 113 15.81 -14.10 -17.58
CA SER A 113 15.68 -15.33 -16.81
C SER A 113 14.94 -15.16 -15.48
N ILE A 114 14.77 -13.92 -15.01
CA ILE A 114 14.04 -13.61 -13.77
C ILE A 114 12.96 -12.59 -14.09
N ILE A 115 11.70 -12.88 -13.75
CA ILE A 115 10.59 -11.96 -13.94
C ILE A 115 9.97 -11.61 -12.60
N TYR A 116 9.89 -10.32 -12.27
CA TYR A 116 9.08 -9.80 -11.19
C TYR A 116 7.79 -9.17 -11.74
N HIS A 117 6.68 -9.88 -11.56
CA HIS A 117 5.36 -9.34 -11.88
C HIS A 117 4.76 -8.60 -10.68
N ILE A 118 5.06 -7.30 -10.57
CA ILE A 118 4.58 -6.41 -9.48
C ILE A 118 3.46 -5.50 -9.94
N ALA A 119 3.34 -5.25 -11.25
CA ALA A 119 2.32 -4.36 -11.78
C ALA A 119 0.91 -4.86 -11.46
N ALA A 120 0.10 -3.99 -10.88
CA ALA A 120 -1.31 -4.24 -10.58
C ALA A 120 -2.03 -2.89 -10.51
N SER A 121 -3.35 -2.90 -10.70
CA SER A 121 -4.16 -1.82 -10.15
C SER A 121 -4.47 -2.11 -8.70
N VAL A 122 -4.12 -1.17 -7.82
CA VAL A 122 -4.33 -1.24 -6.37
C VAL A 122 -5.50 -0.35 -5.90
N ARG A 123 -6.35 0.07 -6.84
CA ARG A 123 -7.53 0.90 -6.56
C ARG A 123 -8.70 0.00 -6.18
N PHE A 124 -9.37 0.31 -5.08
CA PHE A 124 -10.50 -0.49 -4.59
C PHE A 124 -11.82 -0.16 -5.29
N ASN A 125 -11.83 0.86 -6.16
CA ASN A 125 -13.00 1.36 -6.86
C ASN A 125 -12.89 1.23 -8.39
N ASP A 126 -11.99 0.38 -8.89
CA ASP A 126 -11.93 0.06 -10.32
C ASP A 126 -13.13 -0.79 -10.73
N SER A 127 -13.58 -0.60 -11.98
CA SER A 127 -14.57 -1.51 -12.58
C SER A 127 -14.04 -2.93 -12.61
N LEU A 128 -14.93 -3.93 -12.55
CA LEU A 128 -14.56 -5.34 -12.62
C LEU A 128 -13.73 -5.65 -13.87
N LYS A 129 -14.12 -5.09 -15.03
CA LYS A 129 -13.38 -5.20 -16.28
C LYS A 129 -11.95 -4.67 -16.18
N SER A 130 -11.81 -3.45 -15.66
CA SER A 130 -10.49 -2.80 -15.50
C SER A 130 -9.60 -3.59 -14.56
N ALA A 131 -10.14 -4.06 -13.44
CA ALA A 131 -9.42 -4.88 -12.47
C ALA A 131 -8.98 -6.23 -13.07
N ILE A 132 -9.87 -6.92 -13.82
CA ILE A 132 -9.54 -8.18 -14.50
C ILE A 132 -8.43 -7.97 -15.52
N PHE A 133 -8.49 -6.93 -16.34
CA PHE A 133 -7.44 -6.63 -17.31
C PHE A 133 -6.11 -6.28 -16.65
N ALA A 134 -6.13 -5.50 -15.56
CA ALA A 134 -4.92 -5.02 -14.91
C ALA A 134 -4.24 -6.07 -14.01
N ASN A 135 -4.99 -6.99 -13.42
CA ASN A 135 -4.46 -7.92 -12.40
C ASN A 135 -4.50 -9.39 -12.86
N THR A 136 -5.54 -9.82 -13.56
CA THR A 136 -5.72 -11.23 -13.95
C THR A 136 -5.19 -11.49 -15.36
N ARG A 137 -5.73 -10.80 -16.38
CA ARG A 137 -5.30 -10.99 -17.77
C ARG A 137 -3.84 -10.59 -17.95
N SER A 138 -3.42 -9.47 -17.37
CA SER A 138 -2.01 -9.07 -17.37
C SER A 138 -1.09 -10.18 -16.86
N THR A 139 -1.43 -10.85 -15.76
CA THR A 139 -0.68 -12.00 -15.22
C THR A 139 -0.56 -13.12 -16.26
N ARG A 140 -1.65 -13.42 -17.00
CA ARG A 140 -1.63 -14.35 -18.14
C ARG A 140 -0.62 -13.96 -19.21
N GLU A 141 -0.63 -12.70 -19.63
CA GLU A 141 0.26 -12.19 -20.69
C GLU A 141 1.73 -12.26 -20.24
N VAL A 142 2.04 -11.93 -18.99
CA VAL A 142 3.42 -12.03 -18.48
C VAL A 142 3.88 -13.48 -18.35
N ILE A 143 3.01 -14.41 -17.93
CA ILE A 143 3.36 -15.84 -17.89
C ILE A 143 3.54 -16.40 -19.30
N ALA A 144 2.74 -15.97 -20.26
CA ALA A 144 2.91 -16.35 -21.66
C ALA A 144 4.27 -15.89 -22.22
N LEU A 145 4.72 -14.68 -21.86
CA LEU A 145 6.08 -14.22 -22.14
C LEU A 145 7.13 -15.10 -21.43
N ALA A 146 6.94 -15.37 -20.13
CA ALA A 146 7.87 -16.13 -19.31
C ALA A 146 8.13 -17.54 -19.87
N LYS A 147 7.08 -18.22 -20.35
CA LYS A 147 7.17 -19.55 -20.97
C LYS A 147 7.94 -19.55 -22.29
N ARG A 148 8.05 -18.41 -22.96
CA ARG A 148 8.78 -18.26 -24.22
C ARG A 148 10.25 -17.94 -23.99
N CYS A 149 10.63 -17.42 -22.83
CA CYS A 149 12.02 -17.10 -22.52
C CYS A 149 12.89 -18.36 -22.55
N ALA A 150 14.09 -18.24 -23.14
CA ALA A 150 14.96 -19.38 -23.40
C ALA A 150 15.41 -20.14 -22.13
N SER A 151 15.53 -19.46 -21.00
CA SER A 151 15.90 -20.05 -19.71
C SER A 151 15.26 -19.28 -18.56
N MET A 152 14.07 -19.70 -18.13
CA MET A 152 13.38 -19.11 -16.99
C MET A 152 13.91 -19.70 -15.66
N ASP A 153 14.67 -18.90 -14.92
CA ASP A 153 15.12 -19.26 -13.58
C ASP A 153 13.95 -19.17 -12.58
N VAL A 154 13.15 -18.08 -12.64
CA VAL A 154 11.99 -17.90 -11.77
C VAL A 154 11.05 -16.77 -12.22
N PHE A 155 9.75 -17.06 -12.13
CA PHE A 155 8.65 -16.10 -12.22
C PHE A 155 8.10 -15.76 -10.84
N VAL A 156 8.22 -14.50 -10.43
CA VAL A 156 7.76 -13.99 -9.13
C VAL A 156 6.46 -13.21 -9.32
N HIS A 157 5.36 -13.76 -8.82
CA HIS A 157 4.09 -13.04 -8.77
C HIS A 157 3.95 -12.31 -7.43
N CYS A 158 3.83 -10.99 -7.47
CA CYS A 158 3.50 -10.19 -6.29
C CYS A 158 1.99 -10.05 -6.21
N SER A 159 1.35 -10.85 -5.36
CA SER A 159 -0.06 -10.79 -4.97
C SER A 159 -0.28 -9.82 -3.79
N THR A 160 -1.16 -10.15 -2.84
CA THR A 160 -1.41 -9.41 -1.61
C THR A 160 -1.90 -10.35 -0.52
N ALA A 161 -1.56 -10.08 0.75
CA ALA A 161 -2.04 -10.89 1.88
C ALA A 161 -3.57 -10.87 1.99
N TYR A 162 -4.23 -9.89 1.38
CA TYR A 162 -5.68 -9.72 1.41
C TYR A 162 -6.42 -10.42 0.24
N SER A 163 -5.75 -11.22 -0.59
CA SER A 163 -6.37 -11.93 -1.72
C SER A 163 -7.38 -13.00 -1.27
N ASN A 164 -7.32 -13.39 -0.01
CA ASN A 164 -8.21 -14.35 0.65
C ASN A 164 -8.88 -13.71 1.89
N PHE A 165 -9.31 -12.45 1.77
CA PHE A 165 -9.91 -11.67 2.86
C PHE A 165 -11.21 -12.28 3.41
N ASP A 166 -11.81 -13.23 2.71
CA ASP A 166 -12.92 -14.03 3.19
C ASP A 166 -12.55 -14.92 4.39
N GLN A 167 -11.27 -15.24 4.56
CA GLN A 167 -10.74 -16.08 5.64
C GLN A 167 -10.41 -15.28 6.90
N ASN A 168 -10.63 -15.87 8.09
CA ASN A 168 -10.18 -15.27 9.36
C ASN A 168 -8.68 -15.44 9.58
N VAL A 169 -8.12 -16.54 9.08
CA VAL A 169 -6.69 -16.87 9.15
C VAL A 169 -6.18 -17.09 7.73
N ILE A 170 -5.17 -16.32 7.33
CA ILE A 170 -4.54 -16.41 6.03
C ILE A 170 -3.17 -17.06 6.18
N GLU A 171 -3.05 -18.27 5.65
CA GLU A 171 -1.86 -19.10 5.68
C GLU A 171 -1.06 -18.97 4.36
N GLU A 172 0.19 -19.40 4.40
CA GLU A 172 1.08 -19.45 3.24
C GLU A 172 0.82 -20.69 2.39
N LYS A 173 -0.41 -20.78 1.89
CA LYS A 173 -0.89 -21.82 0.99
C LYS A 173 -1.71 -21.22 -0.15
N VAL A 174 -1.91 -22.02 -1.18
CA VAL A 174 -2.88 -21.74 -2.24
C VAL A 174 -4.27 -22.05 -1.71
N TYR A 175 -5.20 -21.13 -1.91
CA TYR A 175 -6.61 -21.32 -1.57
C TYR A 175 -7.40 -21.74 -2.81
N PRO A 176 -8.57 -22.40 -2.67
CA PRO A 176 -9.42 -22.71 -3.81
C PRO A 176 -9.84 -21.45 -4.60
N PRO A 177 -10.02 -21.57 -5.94
CA PRO A 177 -10.53 -20.50 -6.77
C PRO A 177 -11.97 -20.16 -6.37
N LYS A 178 -12.30 -18.86 -6.39
CA LYS A 178 -13.68 -18.37 -6.16
C LYS A 178 -14.51 -18.48 -7.43
N HIS A 179 -13.88 -18.17 -8.56
CA HIS A 179 -14.43 -18.30 -9.91
C HIS A 179 -13.33 -18.73 -10.89
N ASP A 180 -13.73 -19.29 -12.04
CA ASP A 180 -12.79 -19.61 -13.13
C ASP A 180 -12.27 -18.31 -13.75
N TRP A 181 -10.95 -18.17 -13.76
CA TRP A 181 -10.28 -17.01 -14.34
C TRP A 181 -10.48 -16.90 -15.85
N ARG A 182 -10.72 -18.02 -16.55
CA ARG A 182 -10.99 -18.05 -18.00
C ARG A 182 -12.31 -17.34 -18.30
N ILE A 183 -13.36 -17.73 -17.58
CA ILE A 183 -14.69 -17.12 -17.68
C ILE A 183 -14.60 -15.64 -17.31
N ALA A 184 -13.89 -15.28 -16.24
CA ALA A 184 -13.74 -13.89 -15.84
C ALA A 184 -13.10 -13.02 -16.94
N ILE A 185 -12.03 -13.52 -17.58
CA ILE A 185 -11.40 -12.80 -18.70
C ILE A 185 -12.38 -12.71 -19.88
N GLU A 186 -13.07 -13.78 -20.24
CA GLU A 186 -14.06 -13.77 -21.31
C GLU A 186 -15.15 -12.73 -21.06
N LEU A 187 -15.71 -12.69 -19.85
CA LEU A 187 -16.72 -11.71 -19.45
C LEU A 187 -16.20 -10.27 -19.61
N ALA A 188 -14.97 -10.01 -19.14
CA ALA A 188 -14.34 -8.71 -19.25
C ALA A 188 -14.08 -8.29 -20.70
N GLU A 189 -13.77 -9.22 -21.59
CA GLU A 189 -13.53 -8.97 -23.01
C GLU A 189 -14.83 -8.77 -23.79
N LYS A 190 -15.87 -9.54 -23.47
CA LYS A 190 -17.14 -9.57 -24.20
C LYS A 190 -18.10 -8.45 -23.83
N TYR A 191 -18.23 -8.11 -22.55
CA TYR A 191 -19.24 -7.16 -22.08
C TYR A 191 -18.64 -5.78 -21.78
N ASP A 192 -19.48 -4.75 -21.89
CA ASP A 192 -19.12 -3.37 -21.54
C ASP A 192 -19.08 -3.15 -20.01
N ASP A 193 -18.50 -2.03 -19.59
CA ASP A 193 -18.35 -1.71 -18.17
C ASP A 193 -19.70 -1.59 -17.43
N MET A 194 -20.75 -1.04 -18.06
CA MET A 194 -22.04 -0.86 -17.39
C MET A 194 -22.72 -2.21 -17.13
N THR A 195 -22.71 -3.10 -18.12
CA THR A 195 -23.26 -4.45 -17.97
C THR A 195 -22.56 -5.21 -16.85
N LEU A 196 -21.22 -5.16 -16.80
CA LEU A 196 -20.45 -5.83 -15.74
C LEU A 196 -20.63 -5.17 -14.37
N GLN A 197 -20.84 -3.86 -14.32
CA GLN A 197 -21.07 -3.14 -13.07
C GLN A 197 -22.33 -3.64 -12.34
N VAL A 198 -23.40 -3.97 -13.08
CA VAL A 198 -24.64 -4.54 -12.49
C VAL A 198 -24.38 -5.87 -11.78
N LEU A 199 -23.44 -6.69 -12.29
CA LEU A 199 -23.13 -8.01 -11.74
C LEU A 199 -21.99 -7.99 -10.71
N THR A 200 -21.25 -6.88 -10.61
CA THR A 200 -19.96 -6.84 -9.91
C THR A 200 -20.08 -7.28 -8.46
N GLU A 201 -21.04 -6.73 -7.70
CA GLU A 201 -21.17 -7.05 -6.27
C GLU A 201 -21.42 -8.54 -6.02
N LYS A 202 -22.25 -9.18 -6.85
CA LYS A 202 -22.52 -10.62 -6.74
C LYS A 202 -21.36 -11.48 -7.22
N TYR A 203 -20.63 -11.03 -8.24
CA TYR A 203 -19.53 -11.80 -8.84
C TYR A 203 -18.23 -11.76 -8.03
N ILE A 204 -18.04 -10.75 -7.18
CA ILE A 204 -16.84 -10.65 -6.34
C ILE A 204 -17.05 -11.22 -4.93
N ASP A 205 -18.30 -11.51 -4.54
CA ASP A 205 -18.64 -12.09 -3.24
C ASP A 205 -17.85 -13.39 -2.99
N PRO A 206 -17.32 -13.64 -1.78
CA PRO A 206 -17.43 -12.84 -0.54
C PRO A 206 -16.34 -11.77 -0.35
N LEU A 207 -15.61 -11.40 -1.40
CA LEU A 207 -14.50 -10.45 -1.29
C LEU A 207 -14.98 -8.98 -1.36
N PRO A 208 -14.35 -8.08 -0.58
CA PRO A 208 -14.89 -6.73 -0.37
C PRO A 208 -14.71 -5.78 -1.55
N ASN A 209 -13.86 -6.12 -2.52
CA ASN A 209 -13.63 -5.29 -3.71
C ASN A 209 -13.01 -6.07 -4.87
N THR A 210 -12.99 -5.43 -6.03
CA THR A 210 -12.44 -5.99 -7.27
C THR A 210 -10.93 -6.24 -7.20
N TYR A 211 -10.19 -5.51 -6.35
CA TYR A 211 -8.75 -5.71 -6.18
C TYR A 211 -8.43 -7.05 -5.51
N THR A 212 -8.97 -7.33 -4.32
CA THR A 212 -8.71 -8.59 -3.61
C THR A 212 -9.18 -9.79 -4.43
N PHE A 213 -10.34 -9.66 -5.09
CA PHE A 213 -10.89 -10.65 -6.01
C PHE A 213 -9.95 -11.00 -7.16
N THR A 214 -9.51 -10.00 -7.92
CA THR A 214 -8.68 -10.23 -9.11
C THR A 214 -7.25 -10.66 -8.77
N LYS A 215 -6.72 -10.28 -7.59
CA LYS A 215 -5.44 -10.80 -7.09
C LYS A 215 -5.53 -12.26 -6.67
N GLY A 216 -6.60 -12.66 -5.98
CA GLY A 216 -6.88 -14.07 -5.69
C GLY A 216 -7.00 -14.91 -6.97
N MET A 217 -7.66 -14.36 -7.99
CA MET A 217 -7.77 -15.00 -9.30
C MET A 217 -6.43 -15.10 -10.06
N ALA A 218 -5.58 -14.07 -9.96
CA ALA A 218 -4.24 -14.09 -10.55
C ALA A 218 -3.36 -15.18 -9.92
N GLU A 219 -3.47 -15.43 -8.61
CA GLU A 219 -2.77 -16.55 -7.98
C GLU A 219 -3.16 -17.90 -8.58
N GLN A 220 -4.45 -18.14 -8.83
CA GLN A 220 -4.92 -19.38 -9.47
C GLN A 220 -4.30 -19.56 -10.85
N LEU A 221 -4.22 -18.47 -11.61
CA LEU A 221 -3.62 -18.47 -12.92
C LEU A 221 -2.12 -18.83 -12.85
N VAL A 222 -1.38 -18.33 -11.84
CA VAL A 222 0.01 -18.72 -11.60
C VAL A 222 0.10 -20.23 -11.33
N ILE A 223 -0.80 -20.78 -10.52
CA ILE A 223 -0.81 -22.22 -10.23
C ILE A 223 -1.10 -23.03 -11.50
N ASP A 224 -2.19 -22.73 -12.20
CA ASP A 224 -2.63 -23.43 -13.40
C ASP A 224 -1.57 -23.40 -14.51
N LEU A 225 -0.90 -22.27 -14.70
CA LEU A 225 -0.03 -22.07 -15.85
C LEU A 225 1.45 -22.32 -15.55
N CYS A 226 1.94 -22.14 -14.32
CA CYS A 226 3.36 -22.28 -14.02
C CYS A 226 3.74 -23.65 -13.44
N THR A 227 2.82 -24.34 -12.76
CA THR A 227 3.13 -25.65 -12.15
C THR A 227 3.65 -26.62 -13.20
N ASN A 228 4.81 -27.24 -12.93
CA ASN A 228 5.51 -28.15 -13.86
C ASN A 228 5.90 -27.55 -15.22
N GLN A 229 5.82 -26.22 -15.39
CA GLN A 229 6.08 -25.52 -16.66
C GLN A 229 7.24 -24.55 -16.53
N ILE A 230 7.19 -23.68 -15.51
CA ILE A 230 8.27 -22.74 -15.17
C ILE A 230 8.37 -22.59 -13.65
N PRO A 231 9.57 -22.42 -13.06
CA PRO A 231 9.69 -22.17 -11.63
C PRO A 231 8.98 -20.87 -11.26
N ALA A 232 8.09 -20.92 -10.27
CA ALA A 232 7.35 -19.74 -9.84
C ALA A 232 7.19 -19.68 -8.32
N ILE A 233 7.04 -18.46 -7.81
CA ILE A 233 6.69 -18.18 -6.40
C ILE A 233 5.60 -17.11 -6.35
N ILE A 234 4.80 -17.16 -5.29
CA ILE A 234 3.78 -16.16 -4.98
C ILE A 234 4.21 -15.42 -3.72
N THR A 235 4.26 -14.10 -3.79
CA THR A 235 4.53 -13.23 -2.64
C THR A 235 3.30 -12.40 -2.34
N ARG A 236 2.95 -12.24 -1.07
CA ARG A 236 1.73 -11.58 -0.60
C ARG A 236 2.09 -10.52 0.43
N PRO A 237 2.45 -9.30 0.01
CA PRO A 237 2.63 -8.18 0.93
C PRO A 237 1.31 -7.83 1.62
N SER A 238 1.38 -7.50 2.92
CA SER A 238 0.30 -6.85 3.67
C SER A 238 0.27 -5.34 3.40
N ILE A 239 -0.13 -4.50 4.37
CA ILE A 239 -0.13 -3.04 4.19
C ILE A 239 1.33 -2.55 4.14
N VAL A 240 1.74 -2.09 2.95
CA VAL A 240 3.11 -1.63 2.72
C VAL A 240 3.31 -0.21 3.23
N LEU A 241 4.22 -0.07 4.19
CA LEU A 241 4.61 1.18 4.83
C LEU A 241 5.83 1.81 4.16
N PRO A 242 6.09 3.12 4.42
CA PRO A 242 7.35 3.77 4.08
C PRO A 242 8.56 2.96 4.55
N SER A 243 9.72 3.10 3.90
CA SER A 243 10.90 2.31 4.28
C SER A 243 11.26 2.47 5.75
N SER A 244 11.63 1.35 6.39
CA SER A 244 12.05 1.38 7.79
C SER A 244 13.43 1.99 7.96
N ARG A 245 14.37 1.61 7.08
CA ARG A 245 15.78 2.00 7.12
C ARG A 245 16.47 2.02 5.76
N ASP A 246 16.25 1.01 4.92
CA ASP A 246 17.05 0.76 3.71
C ASP A 246 16.36 1.32 2.44
N PRO A 247 17.05 2.02 1.53
CA PRO A 247 18.35 2.68 1.71
C PRO A 247 18.25 3.98 2.53
N ILE A 248 17.03 4.51 2.71
CA ILE A 248 16.78 5.75 3.45
C ILE A 248 15.55 5.61 4.34
N ASP A 249 15.53 6.30 5.48
CA ASP A 249 14.43 6.28 6.44
C ASP A 249 13.15 6.93 5.88
N GLY A 250 12.02 6.24 6.02
CA GLY A 250 10.67 6.80 5.83
C GLY A 250 10.31 7.13 4.38
N TRP A 251 11.01 6.60 3.38
CA TRP A 251 10.75 6.91 1.99
C TRP A 251 9.41 6.36 1.51
N VAL A 252 8.64 7.24 0.88
CA VAL A 252 7.31 6.97 0.32
C VAL A 252 7.00 7.96 -0.78
N ASP A 253 6.35 7.50 -1.86
CA ASP A 253 6.08 8.33 -3.04
C ASP A 253 4.61 8.28 -3.51
N ASN A 254 3.72 7.68 -2.72
CA ASN A 254 2.31 7.51 -3.04
C ASN A 254 1.40 7.71 -1.82
N PHE A 255 0.11 7.86 -2.10
CA PHE A 255 -0.95 8.05 -1.11
C PHE A 255 -1.87 6.82 -1.02
N ASN A 256 -1.38 5.61 -1.34
CA ASN A 256 -2.25 4.45 -1.46
C ASN A 256 -2.72 3.94 -0.09
N GLY A 257 -3.96 3.44 -0.03
CA GLY A 257 -4.51 2.77 1.14
C GLY A 257 -4.61 3.67 2.39
N PRO A 258 -4.41 3.10 3.60
CA PRO A 258 -4.52 3.81 4.89
C PRO A 258 -3.56 4.99 5.05
N MET A 259 -2.47 5.06 4.25
CA MET A 259 -1.51 6.16 4.30
C MET A 259 -2.15 7.52 3.99
N SER A 260 -3.09 7.57 3.02
CA SER A 260 -3.82 8.81 2.72
C SER A 260 -4.68 9.28 3.90
N ILE A 261 -5.40 8.36 4.54
CA ILE A 261 -6.25 8.67 5.70
C ILE A 261 -5.39 9.14 6.87
N ASN A 262 -4.30 8.44 7.19
CA ASN A 262 -3.40 8.82 8.28
C ASN A 262 -2.76 10.20 8.05
N LEU A 263 -2.34 10.50 6.82
CA LEU A 263 -1.80 11.81 6.47
C LEU A 263 -2.84 12.92 6.62
N LEU A 264 -4.05 12.71 6.11
CA LEU A 264 -5.14 13.70 6.21
C LEU A 264 -5.61 13.86 7.66
N ALA A 265 -5.64 12.79 8.45
CA ALA A 265 -5.89 12.84 9.89
C ALA A 265 -4.82 13.67 10.60
N GLY A 266 -3.54 13.51 10.23
CA GLY A 266 -2.44 14.32 10.77
C GLY A 266 -2.53 15.80 10.43
N LYS A 267 -3.09 16.16 9.26
CA LYS A 267 -3.42 17.56 8.91
C LYS A 267 -4.75 18.05 9.51
N GLY A 268 -5.41 17.24 10.33
CA GLY A 268 -6.71 17.53 10.93
C GLY A 268 -7.89 17.50 9.96
N LEU A 269 -7.69 17.03 8.72
CA LEU A 269 -8.72 16.94 7.69
C LEU A 269 -9.57 15.67 7.80
N VAL A 270 -9.22 14.73 8.69
CA VAL A 270 -10.07 13.59 9.05
C VAL A 270 -10.37 13.70 10.54
N ARG A 271 -11.66 13.55 10.87
CA ARG A 271 -12.23 13.75 12.22
C ARG A 271 -13.06 12.55 12.66
N VAL A 272 -13.59 11.82 11.68
CA VAL A 272 -14.38 10.60 11.86
C VAL A 272 -13.78 9.58 10.89
N ILE A 273 -13.49 8.38 11.39
CA ILE A 273 -13.00 7.25 10.61
C ILE A 273 -14.02 6.12 10.74
N TYR A 274 -14.45 5.55 9.61
CA TYR A 274 -15.38 4.42 9.58
C TYR A 274 -14.60 3.13 9.79
N ALA A 275 -14.53 2.67 11.04
CA ALA A 275 -13.65 1.58 11.46
C ALA A 275 -13.99 1.05 12.86
N ASP A 276 -13.44 -0.12 13.18
CA ASP A 276 -13.37 -0.64 14.54
C ASP A 276 -12.03 -0.24 15.18
N GLU A 277 -12.07 0.55 16.27
CA GLU A 277 -10.83 1.01 16.90
C GLU A 277 -9.95 -0.10 17.48
N ASP A 278 -10.53 -1.26 17.77
CA ASP A 278 -9.85 -2.42 18.33
C ASP A 278 -9.33 -3.38 17.25
N SER A 279 -9.68 -3.15 15.97
CA SER A 279 -9.13 -3.96 14.86
C SER A 279 -7.64 -3.71 14.68
N GLU A 280 -6.90 -4.80 14.51
CA GLU A 280 -5.45 -4.82 14.31
C GLU A 280 -5.11 -4.91 12.82
N HIS A 281 -4.06 -4.18 12.44
CA HIS A 281 -3.58 -4.11 11.05
C HIS A 281 -2.21 -4.74 10.95
N ASP A 282 -2.06 -5.66 10.00
CA ASP A 282 -0.76 -6.19 9.63
C ASP A 282 -0.07 -5.26 8.64
N ASN A 283 1.14 -4.84 8.98
CA ASN A 283 1.94 -3.97 8.14
C ASN A 283 3.34 -4.54 7.89
N VAL A 284 3.87 -4.19 6.73
CA VAL A 284 5.21 -4.56 6.26
C VAL A 284 5.92 -3.33 5.72
N PHE A 285 7.22 -3.19 5.93
CA PHE A 285 7.96 -2.08 5.34
C PHE A 285 8.33 -2.37 3.88
N VAL A 286 8.34 -1.34 3.02
CA VAL A 286 8.65 -1.52 1.59
C VAL A 286 10.05 -2.06 1.33
N ASP A 287 11.02 -1.72 2.18
CA ASP A 287 12.40 -2.20 2.10
C ASP A 287 12.52 -3.67 2.48
N ASN A 288 11.78 -4.09 3.51
CA ASN A 288 11.64 -5.51 3.86
C ASN A 288 10.92 -6.29 2.76
N THR A 289 9.90 -5.70 2.14
CA THR A 289 9.20 -6.30 1.00
C THR A 289 10.15 -6.52 -0.19
N ALA A 290 10.97 -5.52 -0.54
CA ALA A 290 11.96 -5.64 -1.60
C ALA A 290 13.02 -6.70 -1.28
N LYS A 291 13.54 -6.74 -0.05
CA LYS A 291 14.49 -7.78 0.39
C LYS A 291 13.87 -9.17 0.31
N ALA A 292 12.64 -9.35 0.81
CA ALA A 292 11.93 -10.63 0.76
C ALA A 292 11.74 -11.14 -0.67
N LEU A 293 11.41 -10.25 -1.62
CA LEU A 293 11.32 -10.60 -3.05
C LEU A 293 12.65 -11.15 -3.57
N VAL A 294 13.78 -10.51 -3.24
CA VAL A 294 15.11 -10.94 -3.65
C VAL A 294 15.52 -12.26 -2.99
N ILE A 295 15.28 -12.42 -1.69
CA ILE A 295 15.67 -13.63 -0.95
C ILE A 295 14.83 -14.83 -1.39
N ALA A 296 13.52 -14.66 -1.57
CA ALA A 296 12.64 -15.71 -2.07
C ALA A 296 13.04 -16.13 -3.50
N THR A 297 13.43 -15.17 -4.33
CA THR A 297 13.98 -15.42 -5.68
C THR A 297 15.24 -16.25 -5.62
N TRP A 298 16.24 -15.82 -4.83
CA TRP A 298 17.49 -16.55 -4.61
C TRP A 298 17.23 -17.97 -4.12
N LYS A 299 16.38 -18.13 -3.10
CA LYS A 299 16.01 -19.43 -2.53
C LYS A 299 15.35 -20.35 -3.55
N LYS A 300 14.45 -19.84 -4.40
CA LYS A 300 13.80 -20.63 -5.45
C LYS A 300 14.79 -21.11 -6.51
N ILE A 301 15.69 -20.23 -6.96
CA ILE A 301 16.73 -20.56 -7.94
C ILE A 301 17.69 -21.61 -7.34
N PHE A 302 18.04 -21.46 -6.07
CA PHE A 302 18.84 -22.43 -5.35
C PHE A 302 18.14 -23.79 -5.26
N GLN A 303 16.86 -23.80 -4.90
CA GLN A 303 16.05 -25.01 -4.73
C GLN A 303 15.49 -25.58 -6.06
N SER A 304 16.14 -25.26 -7.21
CA SER A 304 15.77 -25.44 -8.63
C SER A 304 14.95 -26.67 -9.10
N LYS A 305 14.67 -27.64 -8.23
CA LYS A 305 13.95 -28.89 -8.52
C LYS A 305 12.60 -29.03 -7.82
N ASN A 306 12.15 -28.09 -7.00
CA ASN A 306 10.83 -28.19 -6.34
C ASN A 306 9.70 -27.69 -7.27
N PRO A 307 8.80 -28.59 -7.75
CA PRO A 307 7.67 -28.18 -8.59
C PRO A 307 6.60 -27.41 -7.82
N ILE A 308 6.65 -27.43 -6.48
CA ILE A 308 5.71 -26.72 -5.63
C ILE A 308 5.94 -25.22 -5.78
N ILE A 309 4.86 -24.46 -5.95
CA ILE A 309 4.88 -23.01 -5.94
C ILE A 309 4.80 -22.55 -4.49
N GLU A 310 5.91 -22.03 -3.96
CA GLU A 310 5.95 -21.50 -2.60
C GLU A 310 5.17 -20.19 -2.50
N VAL A 311 4.45 -20.03 -1.39
CA VAL A 311 3.73 -18.82 -1.03
C VAL A 311 4.41 -18.16 0.16
N TYR A 312 4.64 -16.86 0.08
CA TYR A 312 5.23 -16.05 1.14
C TYR A 312 4.28 -14.91 1.52
N ASN A 313 3.74 -14.94 2.73
CA ASN A 313 2.99 -13.82 3.28
C ASN A 313 4.01 -12.84 3.86
N ILE A 314 4.37 -11.82 3.08
CA ILE A 314 5.32 -10.78 3.49
C ILE A 314 4.58 -9.81 4.41
N ALA A 315 4.59 -10.12 5.71
CA ALA A 315 3.66 -9.61 6.69
C ALA A 315 4.28 -9.60 8.10
N SER A 316 3.59 -8.95 9.02
CA SER A 316 3.89 -8.96 10.46
C SER A 316 5.25 -8.35 10.80
N ASP A 317 5.66 -7.29 10.10
CA ASP A 317 6.78 -6.47 10.55
C ASP A 317 6.35 -5.55 11.69
N MET A 318 5.10 -5.07 11.64
CA MET A 318 4.54 -4.20 12.67
C MET A 318 3.01 -4.29 12.67
N ASN A 319 2.47 -4.70 13.82
CA ASN A 319 1.03 -4.77 14.03
C ASN A 319 0.59 -3.84 15.15
N PHE A 320 -0.53 -3.15 14.94
CA PHE A 320 -1.14 -2.28 15.95
C PHE A 320 -2.63 -2.07 15.68
N THR A 321 -3.35 -1.71 16.74
CA THR A 321 -4.75 -1.30 16.65
C THR A 321 -4.88 0.14 16.18
N HIS A 322 -6.04 0.48 15.63
CA HIS A 322 -6.41 1.85 15.31
C HIS A 322 -6.36 2.79 16.52
N LYS A 323 -6.81 2.30 17.68
CA LYS A 323 -6.73 3.01 18.96
C LYS A 323 -5.29 3.37 19.33
N PHE A 324 -4.38 2.40 19.27
CA PHE A 324 -2.96 2.64 19.53
C PHE A 324 -2.37 3.67 18.55
N MET A 325 -2.63 3.51 17.25
CA MET A 325 -2.13 4.42 16.22
C MET A 325 -2.67 5.85 16.41
N ARG A 326 -3.94 6.02 16.79
CA ARG A 326 -4.50 7.33 17.13
C ARG A 326 -3.76 7.95 18.32
N ASP A 327 -3.63 7.20 19.41
CA ASP A 327 -3.14 7.75 20.68
C ASP A 327 -1.64 8.06 20.63
N GLU A 328 -0.82 7.18 20.07
CA GLU A 328 0.61 7.41 19.88
C GLU A 328 0.90 8.33 18.68
N GLY A 329 0.18 8.16 17.57
CA GLY A 329 0.32 9.00 16.38
C GLY A 329 0.03 10.47 16.70
N ASN A 330 -1.02 10.77 17.47
CA ASN A 330 -1.32 12.15 17.88
C ASN A 330 -0.21 12.76 18.75
N LYS A 331 0.44 11.98 19.63
CA LYS A 331 1.60 12.44 20.42
C LYS A 331 2.81 12.73 19.52
N ILE A 332 3.07 11.87 18.55
CA ILE A 332 4.15 12.04 17.57
C ILE A 332 3.92 13.28 16.71
N ILE A 333 2.69 13.47 16.24
CA ILE A 333 2.32 14.64 15.43
C ILE A 333 2.42 15.91 16.28
N ALA A 334 2.02 15.91 17.55
CA ALA A 334 2.17 17.10 18.41
C ALA A 334 3.64 17.53 18.60
N ARG A 335 4.58 16.58 18.58
CA ARG A 335 6.04 16.83 18.65
C ARG A 335 6.69 17.10 17.30
N ASN A 336 5.97 16.92 16.20
CA ASN A 336 6.45 17.20 14.87
C ASN A 336 5.28 17.58 13.95
N PRO A 337 4.55 18.67 14.24
CA PRO A 337 3.33 19.00 13.52
C PRO A 337 3.61 19.28 12.03
N PRO A 338 2.63 19.08 11.15
CA PRO A 338 2.77 19.49 9.76
C PRO A 338 2.88 21.02 9.66
N ASP A 339 3.55 21.52 8.64
CA ASP A 339 3.76 22.96 8.45
C ASP A 339 2.41 23.68 8.19
N SER A 340 1.42 22.93 7.68
CA SER A 340 0.04 23.38 7.51
C SER A 340 -0.99 22.32 7.94
N TYR A 341 -2.02 22.74 8.68
CA TYR A 341 -3.11 21.90 9.16
C TYR A 341 -4.39 22.73 9.32
N LEU A 342 -5.56 22.08 9.20
CA LEU A 342 -6.85 22.72 9.44
C LEU A 342 -7.25 22.66 10.92
N TRP A 343 -7.04 21.48 11.52
CA TRP A 343 -7.32 21.18 12.92
C TRP A 343 -6.14 20.42 13.51
N THR A 344 -6.02 20.35 14.83
CA THR A 344 -5.04 19.45 15.44
C THR A 344 -5.46 18.00 15.24
N ALA A 345 -4.50 17.13 14.91
CA ALA A 345 -4.69 15.70 14.68
C ALA A 345 -5.50 15.05 15.80
N TYR A 346 -6.70 14.58 15.43
CA TYR A 346 -7.58 13.78 16.26
C TYR A 346 -8.75 13.29 15.41
N ALA A 347 -9.03 11.99 15.45
CA ALA A 347 -10.19 11.41 14.81
C ALA A 347 -10.86 10.41 15.76
N VAL A 348 -12.20 10.33 15.69
CA VAL A 348 -12.98 9.31 16.37
C VAL A 348 -13.27 8.15 15.41
N PHE A 349 -13.28 6.93 15.92
CA PHE A 349 -13.65 5.75 15.16
C PHE A 349 -15.12 5.43 15.41
N VAL A 350 -15.84 5.07 14.34
CA VAL A 350 -17.26 4.75 14.41
C VAL A 350 -17.51 3.47 13.62
N LYS A 351 -18.18 2.49 14.22
CA LYS A 351 -18.55 1.21 13.57
C LYS A 351 -19.93 1.25 12.91
N HIS A 352 -20.86 2.05 13.44
CA HIS A 352 -22.25 2.05 12.97
C HIS A 352 -22.44 3.01 11.78
N PRO A 353 -22.98 2.55 10.63
CA PRO A 353 -23.06 3.33 9.39
C PRO A 353 -23.87 4.62 9.55
N ILE A 354 -25.00 4.57 10.27
CA ILE A 354 -25.84 5.76 10.51
C ILE A 354 -25.10 6.81 11.35
N ILE A 355 -24.38 6.37 12.39
CA ILE A 355 -23.62 7.28 13.25
C ILE A 355 -22.45 7.87 12.46
N PHE A 356 -21.78 7.05 11.64
CA PHE A 356 -20.72 7.50 10.75
C PHE A 356 -21.23 8.59 9.81
N TYR A 357 -22.35 8.35 9.13
CA TYR A 357 -22.96 9.33 8.21
C TYR A 357 -23.31 10.66 8.92
N ILE A 358 -24.00 10.60 10.06
CA ILE A 358 -24.36 11.80 10.85
C ILE A 358 -23.09 12.53 11.29
N ALA A 359 -22.09 11.82 11.80
CA ALA A 359 -20.84 12.40 12.24
C ALA A 359 -20.05 13.02 11.08
N THR A 360 -20.05 12.42 9.88
CA THR A 360 -19.48 13.02 8.67
C THR A 360 -20.19 14.32 8.30
N LEU A 361 -21.52 14.37 8.35
CA LEU A 361 -22.25 15.61 8.08
C LEU A 361 -21.82 16.73 9.03
N ILE A 362 -21.76 16.43 10.33
CA ILE A 362 -21.44 17.40 11.39
C ILE A 362 -19.98 17.83 11.36
N TYR A 363 -19.04 16.88 11.29
CA TYR A 363 -17.61 17.17 11.47
C TYR A 363 -16.87 17.47 10.17
N HIS A 364 -17.43 17.09 9.01
CA HIS A 364 -16.80 17.29 7.70
C HIS A 364 -17.62 18.21 6.81
N ILE A 365 -18.85 17.85 6.46
CA ILE A 365 -19.62 18.54 5.40
C ILE A 365 -20.04 19.94 5.82
N ILE A 366 -20.66 20.13 6.99
CA ILE A 366 -21.11 21.45 7.47
C ILE A 366 -19.91 22.41 7.59
N PRO A 367 -18.80 22.06 8.26
CA PRO A 367 -17.60 22.91 8.29
C PRO A 367 -17.05 23.22 6.89
N ALA A 368 -17.08 22.25 5.97
CA ALA A 368 -16.62 22.46 4.61
C ALA A 368 -17.43 23.51 3.86
N ILE A 369 -18.77 23.47 3.97
CA ILE A 369 -19.66 24.45 3.34
C ILE A 369 -19.36 25.85 3.86
N ILE A 370 -19.18 26.00 5.19
CA ILE A 370 -18.87 27.29 5.82
C ILE A 370 -17.51 27.80 5.31
N LEU A 371 -16.47 26.96 5.36
CA LEU A 371 -15.13 27.34 4.93
C LEU A 371 -15.05 27.66 3.43
N ASP A 372 -15.70 26.86 2.58
CA ASP A 372 -15.76 27.10 1.14
C ASP A 372 -16.57 28.37 0.82
N SER A 373 -17.60 28.69 1.59
CA SER A 373 -18.35 29.95 1.46
C SER A 373 -17.46 31.15 1.81
N ILE A 374 -16.70 31.09 2.90
CA ILE A 374 -15.72 32.11 3.27
C ILE A 374 -14.66 32.27 2.17
N LEU A 375 -14.14 31.17 1.62
CA LEU A 375 -13.18 31.23 0.51
C LEU A 375 -13.78 31.95 -0.71
N ARG A 376 -15.02 31.62 -1.09
CA ARG A 376 -15.71 32.30 -2.20
C ARG A 376 -15.88 33.79 -1.94
N LEU A 377 -16.30 34.17 -0.73
CA LEU A 377 -16.45 35.59 -0.34
C LEU A 377 -15.10 36.33 -0.38
N SER A 378 -14.00 35.64 -0.10
CA SER A 378 -12.63 36.16 -0.20
C SER A 378 -12.00 36.01 -1.59
N ALA A 379 -12.79 35.79 -2.64
CA ALA A 379 -12.33 35.58 -4.03
C ALA A 379 -11.30 34.45 -4.20
N ARG A 380 -11.40 33.40 -3.36
CA ARG A 380 -10.56 32.20 -3.41
C ARG A 380 -11.38 30.99 -3.85
N ASN A 381 -10.70 30.03 -4.47
CA ASN A 381 -11.35 28.80 -4.93
C ASN A 381 -11.76 27.89 -3.75
N PRO A 382 -13.03 27.43 -3.70
CA PRO A 382 -13.46 26.44 -2.71
C PRO A 382 -12.75 25.10 -2.94
N LYS A 383 -12.44 24.39 -1.86
CA LYS A 383 -11.68 23.13 -1.91
C LYS A 383 -12.10 22.10 -0.86
N PHE A 384 -12.72 22.50 0.25
CA PHE A 384 -12.95 21.63 1.39
C PHE A 384 -13.99 20.56 1.09
N LEU A 385 -15.09 20.89 0.40
CA LEU A 385 -16.08 19.89 -0.01
C LEU A 385 -15.48 18.78 -0.89
N LYS A 386 -14.58 19.16 -1.80
CA LYS A 386 -13.86 18.20 -2.66
C LYS A 386 -12.97 17.27 -1.82
N ILE A 387 -12.23 17.83 -0.85
CA ILE A 387 -11.39 17.05 0.06
C ILE A 387 -12.23 16.09 0.88
N TYR A 388 -13.33 16.56 1.50
CA TYR A 388 -14.16 15.70 2.35
C TYR A 388 -14.95 14.64 1.57
N ARG A 389 -15.35 14.92 0.33
CA ARG A 389 -15.90 13.89 -0.57
C ARG A 389 -14.89 12.75 -0.80
N MET A 390 -13.63 13.10 -1.04
CA MET A 390 -12.55 12.11 -1.18
C MET A 390 -12.33 11.32 0.12
N VAL A 391 -12.35 11.98 1.28
CA VAL A 391 -12.24 11.33 2.60
C VAL A 391 -13.38 10.34 2.83
N TYR A 392 -14.62 10.70 2.51
CA TYR A 392 -15.78 9.82 2.66
C TYR A 392 -15.65 8.56 1.79
N ILE A 393 -15.33 8.74 0.50
CA ILE A 393 -15.14 7.61 -0.44
C ILE A 393 -14.02 6.68 0.05
N ALA A 394 -12.90 7.24 0.53
CA ALA A 394 -11.80 6.46 1.06
C ALA A 394 -12.20 5.65 2.32
N ASN A 395 -12.97 6.25 3.23
CA ASN A 395 -13.46 5.56 4.43
C ASN A 395 -14.37 4.38 4.07
N VAL A 396 -15.35 4.58 3.18
CA VAL A 396 -16.26 3.51 2.75
C VAL A 396 -15.48 2.38 2.07
N ALA A 397 -14.56 2.72 1.16
CA ALA A 397 -13.75 1.72 0.46
C ALA A 397 -12.81 0.92 1.38
N LEU A 398 -12.38 1.50 2.50
CA LEU A 398 -11.47 0.86 3.45
C LEU A 398 -12.18 0.16 4.61
N TYR A 399 -13.46 0.43 4.85
CA TYR A 399 -14.20 -0.05 6.03
C TYR A 399 -14.04 -1.55 6.30
N ALA A 400 -14.12 -2.39 5.26
CA ALA A 400 -13.96 -3.84 5.40
C ALA A 400 -12.60 -4.21 6.05
N PHE A 401 -11.53 -3.53 5.65
CA PHE A 401 -10.18 -3.75 6.18
C PHE A 401 -9.95 -3.09 7.54
N LEU A 402 -10.59 -1.94 7.78
CA LEU A 402 -10.45 -1.18 9.03
C LEU A 402 -11.32 -1.70 10.18
N SER A 403 -12.23 -2.63 9.90
CA SER A 403 -13.22 -3.12 10.87
C SER A 403 -13.11 -4.61 11.17
N ARG A 404 -12.09 -5.28 10.63
CA ARG A 404 -11.86 -6.70 10.83
C ARG A 404 -10.37 -6.99 10.93
N THR A 405 -9.97 -7.57 12.06
CA THR A 405 -8.64 -8.18 12.19
C THR A 405 -8.59 -9.49 11.40
N VAL A 406 -7.57 -9.62 10.55
CA VAL A 406 -7.25 -10.86 9.84
C VAL A 406 -5.89 -11.35 10.30
N ASP A 407 -5.83 -12.60 10.74
CA ASP A 407 -4.61 -13.22 11.22
C ASP A 407 -3.79 -13.75 10.04
N ILE A 408 -2.72 -13.02 9.67
CA ILE A 408 -1.85 -13.38 8.56
C ILE A 408 -0.65 -14.16 9.08
N ARG A 409 -0.59 -15.45 8.77
CA ARG A 409 0.53 -16.32 9.14
C ARG A 409 1.66 -16.18 8.13
N SER A 410 2.88 -15.92 8.61
CA SER A 410 4.05 -15.55 7.79
C SER A 410 5.27 -16.44 8.03
N LYS A 411 5.08 -17.74 8.27
CA LYS A 411 6.14 -18.68 8.64
C LYS A 411 7.23 -18.79 7.56
N ASN A 412 6.87 -18.97 6.30
CA ASN A 412 7.79 -19.06 5.17
C ASN A 412 8.51 -17.73 4.95
N TYR A 413 7.82 -16.59 5.09
CA TYR A 413 8.46 -15.27 5.08
C TYR A 413 9.53 -15.16 6.16
N VAL A 414 9.23 -15.51 7.41
CA VAL A 414 10.21 -15.48 8.51
C VAL A 414 11.38 -16.41 8.23
N ALA A 415 11.12 -17.61 7.72
CA ALA A 415 12.13 -18.59 7.35
C ALA A 415 13.02 -18.16 6.15
N LEU A 416 12.73 -17.05 5.47
CA LEU A 416 13.66 -16.46 4.50
C LEU A 416 14.88 -15.86 5.21
N GLU A 417 14.71 -15.24 6.37
CA GLU A 417 15.83 -14.70 7.13
C GLU A 417 16.79 -15.83 7.57
N ASP A 418 16.23 -16.90 8.13
CA ASP A 418 17.01 -18.04 8.62
C ASP A 418 17.80 -18.74 7.50
N SER A 419 17.39 -18.54 6.24
CA SER A 419 18.08 -19.09 5.08
C SER A 419 19.24 -18.21 4.57
N LEU A 420 19.43 -17.00 5.09
CA LEU A 420 20.50 -16.11 4.65
C LEU A 420 21.88 -16.63 5.05
N LEU A 421 22.80 -16.62 4.10
CA LEU A 421 24.22 -16.79 4.37
C LEU A 421 24.74 -15.60 5.19
N GLU A 422 25.76 -15.81 6.02
CA GLU A 422 26.30 -14.77 6.92
C GLU A 422 26.75 -13.52 6.15
N TYR A 423 27.35 -13.70 4.97
CA TYR A 423 27.76 -12.61 4.08
C TYR A 423 26.58 -11.78 3.55
N ASP A 424 25.42 -12.42 3.31
CA ASP A 424 24.24 -11.78 2.76
C ASP A 424 23.43 -11.03 3.82
N LYS A 425 23.52 -11.42 5.10
CA LYS A 425 22.76 -10.79 6.21
C LYS A 425 22.97 -9.28 6.28
N LYS A 426 24.20 -8.79 6.06
CA LYS A 426 24.50 -7.34 6.08
C LYS A 426 23.63 -6.55 5.10
N SER A 427 23.38 -7.10 3.92
CA SER A 427 22.62 -6.43 2.86
C SER A 427 21.13 -6.79 2.90
N PHE A 428 20.79 -8.04 3.18
CA PHE A 428 19.45 -8.57 2.94
C PHE A 428 18.64 -8.87 4.19
N SER A 429 19.24 -8.85 5.39
CA SER A 429 18.49 -9.00 6.64
C SER A 429 17.35 -7.98 6.74
N PHE A 430 16.17 -8.48 7.11
CA PHE A 430 14.97 -7.70 7.39
C PHE A 430 14.45 -7.93 8.81
N MET A 431 14.91 -8.97 9.53
CA MET A 431 14.49 -9.20 10.92
C MET A 431 14.87 -8.06 11.86
N ALA A 432 16.00 -7.38 11.63
CA ALA A 432 16.38 -6.18 12.40
C ALA A 432 15.39 -5.01 12.28
N SER A 433 14.50 -5.06 11.30
CA SER A 433 13.41 -4.11 11.08
C SER A 433 12.05 -4.63 11.52
N ARG A 434 11.92 -5.88 12.00
CA ARG A 434 10.67 -6.38 12.60
C ARG A 434 10.52 -5.85 14.02
N ILE A 435 9.32 -5.39 14.34
CA ILE A 435 9.06 -4.59 15.52
C ILE A 435 7.98 -5.25 16.37
N ARG A 436 8.24 -5.36 17.66
CA ARG A 436 7.26 -5.87 18.62
C ARG A 436 6.14 -4.84 18.82
N PRO A 437 4.86 -5.27 18.87
CA PRO A 437 3.75 -4.37 19.16
C PRO A 437 3.97 -3.58 20.46
N ASN A 438 3.56 -2.31 20.46
CA ASN A 438 3.62 -1.40 21.62
C ASN A 438 5.02 -1.14 22.20
N SER A 439 6.09 -1.46 21.47
CA SER A 439 7.47 -1.23 21.93
C SER A 439 7.99 0.20 21.67
N THR A 440 9.15 0.53 22.22
CA THR A 440 9.86 1.79 21.92
C THR A 440 10.21 1.88 20.44
N GLU A 441 10.57 0.76 19.82
CA GLU A 441 10.86 0.64 18.39
C GLU A 441 9.61 0.90 17.55
N THR A 442 8.42 0.48 17.99
CA THR A 442 7.14 0.81 17.32
C THR A 442 6.95 2.32 17.26
N LYS A 443 7.14 3.00 18.40
CA LYS A 443 7.01 4.47 18.47
C LYS A 443 8.05 5.16 17.58
N ARG A 444 9.27 4.63 17.53
CA ARG A 444 10.33 5.11 16.63
C ARG A 444 9.92 4.96 15.15
N ALA A 445 9.38 3.81 14.78
CA ALA A 445 8.95 3.55 13.40
C ALA A 445 7.78 4.45 12.99
N ILE A 446 6.79 4.67 13.85
CA ILE A 446 5.69 5.60 13.56
C ILE A 446 6.24 7.04 13.38
N SER A 447 7.24 7.43 14.18
CA SER A 447 7.91 8.74 14.03
C SER A 447 8.65 8.86 12.69
N VAL A 448 9.37 7.81 12.27
CA VAL A 448 10.05 7.76 10.97
C VAL A 448 9.05 7.82 9.82
N ILE A 449 7.95 7.08 9.91
CA ILE A 449 6.85 7.08 8.94
C ILE A 449 6.24 8.47 8.82
N TRP A 450 5.95 9.14 9.94
CA TRP A 450 5.39 10.50 9.93
C TRP A 450 6.36 11.53 9.35
N LYS A 451 7.64 11.50 9.76
CA LYS A 451 8.72 12.31 9.16
C LYS A 451 8.78 12.10 7.65
N GLY A 452 8.73 10.84 7.21
CA GLY A 452 8.73 10.45 5.80
C GLY A 452 7.55 11.02 5.03
N MET A 453 6.34 10.92 5.57
CA MET A 453 5.14 11.52 4.98
C MET A 453 5.28 13.05 4.83
N LYS A 454 5.78 13.76 5.85
CA LYS A 454 6.03 15.21 5.76
C LYS A 454 7.01 15.53 4.63
N GLN A 455 8.17 14.87 4.65
CA GLN A 455 9.26 15.17 3.73
C GLN A 455 8.92 14.81 2.28
N TYR A 456 8.40 13.60 2.04
CA TYR A 456 8.28 13.06 0.69
C TYR A 456 6.90 13.27 0.06
N LEU A 457 5.82 13.29 0.85
CA LEU A 457 4.45 13.50 0.34
C LEU A 457 4.01 14.96 0.44
N LEU A 458 4.23 15.61 1.60
CA LEU A 458 3.84 17.01 1.79
C LEU A 458 4.87 18.01 1.26
N LYS A 459 6.11 17.56 1.00
CA LYS A 459 7.25 18.42 0.65
C LYS A 459 7.53 19.47 1.73
N GLU A 460 7.30 19.10 2.99
CA GLU A 460 7.52 19.92 4.18
C GLU A 460 8.86 19.56 4.85
N LYS A 461 9.29 20.36 5.83
CA LYS A 461 10.48 20.04 6.62
C LYS A 461 10.29 18.71 7.37
N PRO A 462 11.32 17.84 7.48
CA PRO A 462 11.20 16.57 8.19
C PRO A 462 10.92 16.74 9.69
N TYR A 463 11.38 17.85 10.27
CA TYR A 463 11.19 18.19 11.68
C TYR A 463 10.64 19.61 11.81
N ALA A 464 9.65 19.78 12.70
CA ALA A 464 9.12 21.07 13.08
C ALA A 464 10.11 21.83 13.98
N THR A 465 10.08 23.15 13.88
CA THR A 465 10.77 24.06 14.79
C THR A 465 10.08 24.13 16.14
N GLU A 466 10.78 24.62 17.17
CA GLU A 466 10.20 24.82 18.50
C GLU A 466 8.99 25.77 18.48
N ALA A 467 9.04 26.82 17.64
CA ALA A 467 7.92 27.74 17.46
C ALA A 467 6.69 27.07 16.85
N GLU A 468 6.88 26.19 15.85
CA GLU A 468 5.79 25.42 15.23
C GLU A 468 5.17 24.43 16.23
N MET A 469 5.99 23.77 17.05
CA MET A 469 5.51 22.89 18.12
C MET A 469 4.70 23.66 19.17
N LYS A 470 5.21 24.78 19.70
CA LYS A 470 4.49 25.61 20.68
C LYS A 470 3.17 26.14 20.12
N LYS A 471 3.17 26.62 18.86
CA LYS A 471 1.95 27.04 18.17
C LYS A 471 0.93 25.90 18.10
N TYR A 472 1.36 24.70 17.73
CA TYR A 472 0.48 23.54 17.65
C TYR A 472 -0.12 23.17 19.01
N GLU A 473 0.69 23.18 20.08
CA GLU A 473 0.23 22.94 21.46
C GLU A 473 -0.82 23.98 21.90
N TRP A 474 -0.58 25.26 21.61
CA TRP A 474 -1.54 26.33 21.88
C TRP A 474 -2.85 26.15 21.11
N VAL A 475 -2.79 25.82 19.81
CA VAL A 475 -3.99 25.55 19.02
C VAL A 475 -4.73 24.32 19.55
N MET A 476 -4.01 23.27 19.94
CA MET A 476 -4.58 22.07 20.55
C MET A 476 -5.31 22.40 21.85
N PHE A 477 -4.72 23.24 22.70
CA PHE A 477 -5.33 23.70 23.95
C PHE A 477 -6.61 24.50 23.68
N LEU A 478 -6.55 25.49 22.79
CA LEU A 478 -7.70 26.31 22.40
C LEU A 478 -8.83 25.45 21.83
N GLN A 479 -8.50 24.53 20.91
CA GLN A 479 -9.47 23.63 20.28
C GLN A 479 -10.16 22.74 21.33
N LYS A 480 -9.42 22.21 22.30
CA LYS A 480 -10.01 21.44 23.41
C LYS A 480 -10.98 22.27 24.25
N LYS A 481 -10.63 23.53 24.57
CA LYS A 481 -11.50 24.45 25.33
C LYS A 481 -12.77 24.81 24.55
N VAL A 482 -12.64 25.13 23.26
CA VAL A 482 -13.79 25.42 22.38
C VAL A 482 -14.72 24.21 22.31
N PHE A 483 -14.21 23.01 22.07
CA PHE A 483 -15.06 21.81 22.03
C PHE A 483 -15.71 21.48 23.37
N LEU A 484 -15.03 21.70 24.49
CA LEU A 484 -15.62 21.52 25.82
C LEU A 484 -16.76 22.53 26.05
N ALA A 485 -16.57 23.80 25.69
CA ALA A 485 -17.59 24.83 25.80
C ALA A 485 -18.81 24.53 24.91
N VAL A 486 -18.60 24.12 23.65
CA VAL A 486 -19.67 23.72 22.74
C VAL A 486 -20.45 22.52 23.28
N ARG A 487 -19.75 21.47 23.75
CA ARG A 487 -20.41 20.29 24.35
C ARG A 487 -21.19 20.67 25.61
N GLY A 488 -20.60 21.48 26.49
CA GLY A 488 -21.28 21.98 27.69
C GLY A 488 -22.54 22.79 27.35
N SER A 489 -22.48 23.62 26.31
CA SER A 489 -23.63 24.41 25.83
C SER A 489 -24.74 23.52 25.28
N ILE A 490 -24.41 22.50 24.48
CA ILE A 490 -25.38 21.53 23.97
C ILE A 490 -26.05 20.77 25.12
N ILE A 491 -25.27 20.27 26.09
CA ILE A 491 -25.79 19.59 27.27
C ILE A 491 -26.71 20.50 28.08
N TYR A 492 -26.31 21.77 28.30
CA TYR A 492 -27.13 22.76 28.99
C TYR A 492 -28.47 23.00 28.27
N VAL A 493 -28.47 23.12 26.93
CA VAL A 493 -29.70 23.29 26.14
C VAL A 493 -30.60 22.06 26.23
N ILE A 494 -30.02 20.85 26.21
CA ILE A 494 -30.79 19.59 26.34
C ILE A 494 -31.41 19.49 27.74
N ILE A 495 -30.62 19.71 28.79
CA ILE A 495 -31.08 19.67 30.18
C ILE A 495 -32.15 20.75 30.41
N SER A 496 -31.91 22.00 30.01
CA SER A 496 -32.90 23.06 30.18
C SER A 496 -34.21 22.75 29.46
N LYS A 497 -34.19 22.17 28.25
CA LYS A 497 -35.43 21.77 27.56
C LYS A 497 -36.12 20.55 28.16
N LEU A 498 -35.37 19.57 28.67
CA LEU A 498 -35.94 18.37 29.29
C LEU A 498 -36.51 18.66 30.69
N PHE A 499 -35.85 19.53 31.46
CA PHE A 499 -36.21 19.82 32.84
C PHE A 499 -37.02 21.10 33.02
N SER A 500 -37.10 21.99 32.02
CA SER A 500 -37.98 23.16 32.07
C SER A 500 -39.44 22.79 32.34
N PRO A 501 -40.04 21.76 31.72
CA PRO A 501 -41.42 21.36 32.03
C PRO A 501 -41.59 20.86 33.47
N LEU A 502 -40.60 20.13 33.99
CA LEU A 502 -40.58 19.59 35.37
C LEU A 502 -40.45 20.70 36.42
N ILE A 503 -39.61 21.70 36.15
CA ILE A 503 -39.43 22.86 37.02
C ILE A 503 -40.68 23.73 37.01
N THR A 504 -41.27 23.99 35.83
CA THR A 504 -42.51 24.76 35.71
C THR A 504 -43.69 24.04 36.37
N SER A 505 -43.80 22.71 36.20
CA SER A 505 -44.82 21.90 36.88
C SER A 505 -44.72 21.98 38.40
N LYS A 506 -43.52 21.79 38.95
CA LYS A 506 -43.30 21.79 40.41
C LYS A 506 -43.43 23.19 41.01
N PHE A 507 -43.06 24.23 40.26
CA PHE A 507 -43.27 25.62 40.65
C PHE A 507 -44.75 26.00 40.68
N ASN A 508 -45.53 25.56 39.67
CA ASN A 508 -46.98 25.76 39.66
C ASN A 508 -47.68 24.99 40.79
N GLU A 509 -47.20 23.80 41.13
CA GLU A 509 -47.71 23.00 42.25
C GLU A 509 -47.45 23.70 43.60
N ILE A 510 -46.26 24.26 43.81
CA ILE A 510 -45.93 25.04 45.02
C ILE A 510 -46.71 26.35 45.11
N MET A 511 -46.98 27.04 44.00
CA MET A 511 -47.76 28.28 43.96
C MET A 511 -49.28 28.06 44.06
N SER A 512 -49.73 26.80 44.02
CA SER A 512 -51.15 26.42 44.16
C SER A 512 -51.56 26.02 45.58
N TYR A 513 -50.60 26.02 46.52
CA TYR A 513 -50.81 25.99 47.97
C TYR A 513 -50.61 27.38 48.55
#